data_AF-A0A7C2DE45-F1
#
_entry.id   AF-A0A7C2DE45-F1
#
_cell.length_a   1.000
_cell.length_b   1.000
_cell.length_c   1.000
_cell.angle_alpha   90.00
_cell.angle_beta   90.00
_cell.angle_gamma   90.00
#
_symmetry.space_group_name_H-M   'P 1'
#
loop_
_entity.id
_entity.type
_entity.pdbx_description
1 polymer ?
#
loop_
_entity_poly.entity_id
_entity_poly.type
_entity_poly.pdbx_seq_one_letter_code
_entity_poly.pdbx_strand_id
1 'polypeptide(L)' 'MMEILGAYAGLSVVAWLVSLVAVHFAPVGYEDETGFHYGVEGHGMEAGEAAPEQVLPQPV' A
#
# COMPACT_ATOMS: atom_id res chain seq x y z
N MET A 1 22.90 -15.04 26.61
CA MET A 1 22.81 -13.56 26.52
C MET A 1 23.07 -13.07 25.10
N MET A 2 24.21 -13.42 24.48
CA MET A 2 24.54 -13.07 23.08
C MET A 2 23.53 -13.62 22.06
N GLU A 3 23.04 -14.84 22.24
CA GLU A 3 22.04 -15.46 21.34
C GLU A 3 20.71 -14.72 21.32
N ILE A 4 20.24 -14.30 22.49
CA ILE A 4 19.00 -13.52 22.63
C ILE A 4 19.18 -12.17 21.93
N LEU A 5 20.31 -11.49 22.16
CA LEU A 5 20.62 -10.23 21.49
C LEU A 5 20.67 -10.39 19.95
N GLY A 6 21.27 -11.47 19.47
CA GLY A 6 21.30 -11.81 18.04
C GLY A 6 19.91 -12.05 17.45
N ALA A 7 19.04 -12.76 18.18
CA ALA A 7 17.65 -12.97 17.77
C ALA A 7 16.88 -11.66 17.69
N TYR A 8 17.01 -10.77 18.68
CA TYR A 8 16.38 -9.44 18.65
C TYR A 8 16.87 -8.61 17.47
N ALA A 9 18.18 -8.54 17.24
CA ALA A 9 18.75 -7.79 16.12
C ALA A 9 18.25 -8.32 14.77
N GLY A 10 18.23 -9.64 14.59
CA GLY A 10 17.71 -10.28 13.39
C GLY A 10 16.23 -9.96 13.14
N LEU A 11 15.39 -10.09 14.18
CA LEU A 11 13.97 -9.77 14.10
C LEU A 11 13.73 -8.28 13.81
N SER A 12 14.52 -7.38 14.40
CA SER A 12 14.44 -5.94 14.12
C SER A 12 14.76 -5.61 12.66
N VAL A 13 15.79 -6.23 12.08
CA VAL A 13 16.14 -6.05 10.67
C VAL A 13 15.02 -6.56 9.75
N VAL A 14 14.48 -7.74 10.04
CA VAL A 14 13.36 -8.31 9.27
C VAL A 14 12.13 -7.41 9.36
N ALA A 15 11.77 -6.96 10.56
CA ALA A 15 10.64 -6.05 10.76
C ALA A 15 10.82 -4.74 9.98
N TRP A 16 12.03 -4.17 10.00
CA TRP A 16 12.35 -2.96 9.24
C TRP A 16 12.20 -3.15 7.73
N LEU A 17 12.68 -4.27 7.18
CA LEU A 17 12.50 -4.60 5.76
C LEU A 17 11.03 -4.75 5.38
N VAL A 18 10.25 -5.44 6.21
CA VAL A 18 8.79 -5.58 6.01
C VAL A 18 8.09 -4.23 6.03
N SER A 19 8.47 -3.34 6.96
CA SER A 19 7.91 -1.98 7.01
C SER A 19 8.23 -1.17 5.76
N LEU A 20 9.46 -1.26 5.22
CA LEU A 20 9.81 -0.56 3.98
C LEU A 20 8.97 -1.03 2.79
N VAL A 21 8.79 -2.35 2.65
CA VAL A 21 7.96 -2.93 1.59
C VAL A 21 6.51 -2.48 1.76
N ALA A 22 5.97 -2.54 2.98
CA ALA A 22 4.60 -2.11 3.26
C ALA A 22 4.38 -0.64 2.93
N VAL A 23 5.32 0.26 3.25
CA VAL A 23 5.25 1.68 2.91
C VAL A 23 5.34 1.91 1.40
N HIS A 24 6.20 1.17 0.70
CA HIS A 24 6.36 1.32 -0.75
C HIS A 24 5.09 0.95 -1.53
N PHE A 25 4.36 -0.07 -1.07
CA PHE A 25 3.10 -0.53 -1.69
C PHE A 25 1.85 0.00 -1.01
N ALA A 26 1.99 0.86 0.01
CA ALA A 26 0.84 1.45 0.66
C ALA A 26 0.05 2.29 -0.36
N PRO A 27 -1.27 2.11 -0.45
CA PRO A 27 -2.08 2.93 -1.34
C PRO A 27 -1.99 4.39 -0.87
N VAL A 28 -1.44 5.25 -1.73
CA VAL A 28 -1.45 6.70 -1.51
C VAL A 28 -2.87 7.17 -1.79
N GLY A 29 -3.42 7.98 -0.88
CA GLY A 29 -4.72 8.61 -1.10
C GLY A 29 -4.69 10.07 -0.69
N TYR A 30 -5.65 10.82 -1.21
CA TYR A 30 -5.86 12.24 -0.95
C TYR A 30 -7.34 12.48 -0.69
N GLU A 31 -7.67 13.59 -0.03
CA GLU A 31 -9.04 13.97 0.31
C GLU A 31 -9.35 15.33 -0.32
N ASP A 32 -10.42 15.39 -1.11
CA ASP A 32 -10.92 16.61 -1.74
C ASP A 32 -12.40 16.87 -1.39
N GLU A 33 -12.99 17.90 -2.00
CA GLU A 33 -14.41 18.29 -1.77
C GLU A 33 -15.42 17.18 -2.08
N THR A 34 -15.02 16.15 -2.82
CA THR A 34 -15.86 15.03 -3.26
C THR A 34 -15.62 13.75 -2.46
N GLY A 35 -14.58 13.70 -1.62
CA GLY A 35 -14.28 12.60 -0.70
C GLY A 35 -12.84 12.12 -0.74
N PHE A 36 -12.60 10.91 -0.21
CA PHE A 36 -11.27 10.27 -0.20
C PHE A 36 -11.04 9.46 -1.48
N HIS A 37 -9.92 9.70 -2.14
CA HIS A 37 -9.52 9.06 -3.40
C HIS A 37 -8.18 8.37 -3.26
N TYR A 38 -8.00 7.27 -4.00
CA TYR A 38 -6.72 6.59 -4.11
C TYR A 38 -5.98 7.09 -5.35
N GLY A 39 -4.69 7.44 -5.20
CA GLY A 39 -3.83 7.93 -6.29
C GLY A 39 -3.03 9.19 -5.91
N VAL A 40 -2.34 9.76 -6.90
CA VAL A 40 -1.62 11.03 -6.77
C VAL A 40 -2.37 12.11 -7.55
N GLU A 41 -2.63 13.25 -6.91
CA GLU A 41 -3.16 14.44 -7.60
C GLU A 41 -2.17 14.87 -8.70
N GLY A 42 -2.55 14.67 -9.97
CA GLY A 42 -1.79 15.17 -11.12
C GLY A 42 -1.15 14.12 -12.03
N HIS A 43 -1.29 12.81 -11.77
CA HIS A 43 -0.86 11.76 -12.71
C HIS A 43 -2.06 10.94 -13.19
N GLY A 44 -2.82 11.51 -14.15
CA GLY A 44 -3.99 10.80 -14.69
C GLY A 44 -5.03 11.61 -15.46
N MET A 45 -4.79 12.88 -15.82
CA MET A 45 -5.50 13.49 -16.95
C MET A 45 -4.93 12.97 -18.29
N GLU A 46 -4.82 11.66 -18.45
CA GLU A 46 -4.87 11.00 -19.74
C GLU A 46 -6.09 10.08 -19.74
N ALA A 47 -6.86 10.24 -20.80
CA ALA A 47 -8.23 9.78 -20.93
C ALA A 47 -8.35 8.24 -20.90
N GLY A 48 -9.48 7.79 -20.33
CA GLY A 48 -10.15 6.51 -20.56
C GLY A 48 -9.37 5.41 -21.26
N GLU A 49 -8.79 4.50 -20.48
CA GLU A 49 -8.71 3.09 -20.87
C GLU A 49 -8.75 2.24 -19.59
N ALA A 50 -9.86 1.50 -19.46
CA ALA A 50 -10.13 0.47 -18.46
C ALA A 50 -9.88 0.84 -16.98
N ALA A 51 -10.92 1.33 -16.33
CA ALA A 51 -11.22 0.82 -14.99
C ALA A 51 -11.08 -0.71 -15.04
N PRO A 52 -10.28 -1.37 -14.19
CA PRO A 52 -10.49 -2.80 -14.01
C PRO A 52 -11.94 -2.91 -13.56
N GLU A 53 -12.81 -3.51 -14.39
CA GLU A 53 -14.14 -3.90 -13.95
C GLU A 53 -13.92 -4.67 -12.65
N GLN A 54 -14.24 -4.04 -11.52
CA GLN A 54 -14.49 -4.77 -10.31
C GLN A 54 -15.74 -5.60 -10.62
N VAL A 55 -15.52 -6.80 -11.15
CA VAL A 55 -16.53 -7.84 -11.21
C VAL A 55 -16.75 -8.26 -9.77
N LEU A 56 -17.55 -7.47 -9.04
CA LEU A 56 -18.15 -7.92 -7.80
C LEU A 56 -18.98 -9.15 -8.17
N PRO A 57 -18.76 -10.30 -7.51
CA PRO A 57 -19.63 -11.44 -7.72
C PRO A 57 -21.06 -11.03 -7.40
N GLN A 58 -21.95 -11.14 -8.38
CA GLN A 58 -23.38 -10.96 -8.15
C GLN A 58 -23.82 -12.03 -7.14
N PRO A 59 -24.49 -11.67 -6.05
CA PRO A 59 -25.03 -12.66 -5.13
C PRO A 59 -26.04 -13.54 -5.87
N VAL A 60 -25.86 -14.86 -5.77
CA VAL A 60 -26.84 -15.87 -6.19
C VAL A 60 -27.97 -16.01 -5.20
#